data_AF-A0A239G9W7-F1
#
_entry.id   AF-A0A239G9W7-F1
#
_cell.length_a   1.000
_cell.length_b   1.000
_cell.length_c   1.000
_cell.angle_alpha   90.00
_cell.angle_beta   90.00
_cell.angle_gamma   90.00
#
_symmetry.space_group_name_H-M   'P 1'
#
loop_
_entity.id
_entity.type
_entity.pdbx_description
1 polymer ?
#
loop_
_entity_poly.entity_id
_entity_poly.type
_entity_poly.pdbx_seq_one_letter_code
_entity_poly.pdbx_strand_id
1 'polypeptide(L)'
;MISQVFKFSNSLWYKAILIILLWIVGVAYLIHSFGVSLSVALFDVSIHTAFLTLGFFLLENIFRFYSPQGRSVFIFMIFPISVSLMVFFSGMFSMEFFTKNEDDYLRLMSNAFFVKLFIIFLLCLCYTVILLFQSKLETQLQHKEREEQIQKLAKEAELYQLRQQLQPHFLFNSLNSISSLLHRSPEQAQEMVIQLSEFLRKTIRKNDQKWISLEEELAFLHLFVGIEKVRFGHRLHVDFDQKGEVGVCKLPPLLVQPLLENAIKHGLYGLLGEVNIRVSFSSEEAYLVVRIVNPYDPQAGQAGGEGFGLEVIRRRLFLLFGRHDLLATQADAKLFKVQIKIPQNYDQYYHH
;
A
#
# COMPACT_ATOMS: atom_id res chain seq x y z
N MET A 1 -18.76 -13.16 20.66
CA MET A 1 -19.53 -12.47 19.58
C MET A 1 -20.54 -11.43 20.09
N ILE A 2 -20.68 -11.21 21.41
CA ILE A 2 -21.34 -10.02 22.01
C ILE A 2 -20.29 -9.06 22.64
N SER A 3 -19.04 -9.51 22.78
CA SER A 3 -17.98 -8.83 23.56
C SER A 3 -17.19 -7.74 22.82
N GLN A 4 -17.38 -7.55 21.51
CA GLN A 4 -16.63 -6.50 20.77
C GLN A 4 -17.37 -5.18 20.63
N VAL A 5 -18.68 -5.14 20.93
CA VAL A 5 -19.49 -3.92 20.90
C VAL A 5 -19.48 -3.21 22.25
N PHE A 6 -19.32 -3.96 23.36
CA PHE A 6 -19.36 -3.43 24.71
C PHE A 6 -18.00 -3.57 25.43
N LYS A 7 -16.94 -2.96 24.91
CA LYS A 7 -15.77 -2.62 25.76
C LYS A 7 -16.09 -1.39 26.63
N PHE A 8 -17.22 -1.42 27.33
CA PHE A 8 -17.48 -0.46 28.39
C PHE A 8 -16.76 -0.98 29.64
N SER A 9 -15.89 -0.16 30.22
CA SER A 9 -15.37 -0.40 31.57
C SER A 9 -16.55 -0.71 32.50
N ASN A 10 -16.39 -1.64 33.46
CA ASN A 10 -17.40 -1.92 34.50
C ASN A 10 -17.92 -0.64 35.19
N SER A 11 -17.18 0.47 35.10
CA SER A 11 -17.58 1.79 35.56
C SER A 11 -18.82 2.40 34.85
N LEU A 12 -19.07 2.08 33.58
CA LEU A 12 -20.11 2.75 32.80
C LEU A 12 -21.49 2.13 32.93
N TRP A 13 -21.58 0.82 33.19
CA TRP A 13 -22.87 0.12 33.31
C TRP A 13 -23.67 0.57 34.53
N TYR A 14 -23.03 0.72 35.70
CA TYR A 14 -23.75 1.22 36.88
C TYR A 14 -24.18 2.68 36.72
N LYS A 15 -23.42 3.51 35.99
CA LYS A 15 -23.79 4.91 35.69
C LYS A 15 -25.03 4.96 34.80
N ALA A 16 -25.08 4.13 33.76
CA ALA A 16 -26.24 4.06 32.87
C ALA A 16 -27.51 3.60 33.63
N ILE A 17 -27.39 2.56 34.46
CA ILE A 17 -28.50 2.07 35.29
C ILE A 17 -28.96 3.16 36.26
N LEU A 18 -28.04 3.86 36.93
CA LEU A 18 -28.37 4.95 37.84
C LEU A 18 -29.10 6.10 37.14
N ILE A 19 -28.65 6.50 35.94
CA ILE A 19 -29.31 7.55 35.14
C ILE A 19 -30.72 7.13 34.75
N ILE A 20 -30.92 5.87 34.31
CA ILE A 20 -32.24 5.34 33.96
C ILE A 20 -33.15 5.33 35.18
N LEU A 21 -32.66 4.91 36.35
CA LEU A 21 -33.43 4.91 37.60
C LEU A 21 -33.83 6.32 38.03
N LEU A 22 -32.90 7.28 37.98
CA LEU A 22 -33.18 8.69 38.28
C LEU A 22 -34.20 9.29 37.32
N TRP A 23 -34.10 8.95 36.03
CA TRP A 23 -35.08 9.33 35.01
C TRP A 23 -36.46 8.77 35.33
N ILE A 24 -36.56 7.47 35.64
CA ILE A 24 -37.84 6.82 35.97
C ILE A 24 -38.50 7.49 37.17
N VAL A 25 -37.74 7.70 38.25
CA VAL A 25 -38.25 8.35 39.47
C VAL A 25 -38.68 9.79 39.20
N GLY A 26 -37.87 10.57 38.48
CA GLY A 26 -38.17 11.97 38.18
C GLY A 26 -39.43 12.15 37.33
N VAL A 27 -39.58 11.37 36.26
CA VAL A 27 -40.75 11.45 35.38
C VAL A 27 -41.99 10.87 36.07
N ALA A 28 -41.86 9.82 36.88
CA ALA A 28 -42.99 9.28 37.64
C ALA A 28 -43.51 10.29 38.67
N TYR A 29 -42.62 11.02 39.35
CA TYR A 29 -42.99 12.11 40.25
C TYR A 29 -43.70 13.25 39.50
N LEU A 30 -43.22 13.61 38.30
CA LEU A 30 -43.88 14.61 37.45
C LEU A 30 -45.30 14.17 37.07
N ILE A 31 -45.49 12.94 36.58
CA ILE A 31 -46.82 12.41 36.22
C ILE A 31 -47.74 12.37 37.45
N HIS A 32 -47.22 11.96 38.60
CA HIS A 32 -47.97 11.96 39.85
C HIS A 32 -48.46 13.35 40.26
N SER A 33 -47.64 14.40 40.03
CA SER A 33 -48.02 15.79 40.32
C SER A 33 -49.22 16.31 39.51
N PHE A 34 -49.58 15.63 38.41
CA PHE A 34 -50.77 15.93 37.61
C PHE A 34 -52.02 15.16 38.06
N GLY A 35 -51.98 14.47 39.21
CA GLY A 35 -53.13 13.78 39.82
C GLY A 35 -53.22 12.28 39.53
N VAL A 36 -52.28 11.71 38.77
CA VAL A 36 -52.24 10.26 38.46
C VAL A 36 -51.67 9.48 39.65
N SER A 37 -52.18 8.27 39.91
CA SER A 37 -51.66 7.41 40.98
C SER A 37 -50.18 7.07 40.78
N LEU A 38 -49.40 7.01 41.86
CA LEU A 38 -47.94 6.77 41.78
C LEU A 38 -47.60 5.43 41.11
N SER A 39 -48.41 4.39 41.34
CA SER A 39 -48.28 3.09 40.69
C SER A 39 -48.44 3.19 39.16
N VAL A 40 -49.46 3.92 38.70
CA VAL A 40 -49.70 4.15 37.27
C VAL A 40 -48.60 5.01 36.65
N ALA A 41 -48.13 6.03 37.37
CA ALA A 41 -47.02 6.87 36.94
C ALA A 41 -45.71 6.09 36.76
N LEU A 42 -45.34 5.26 37.75
CA LEU A 42 -44.15 4.40 37.66
C LEU A 42 -44.27 3.40 36.52
N PHE A 43 -45.46 2.85 36.30
CA PHE A 43 -45.71 1.90 35.21
C PHE A 43 -45.62 2.55 33.84
N ASP A 44 -46.23 3.74 33.63
CA ASP A 44 -46.14 4.51 32.38
C ASP A 44 -44.69 4.74 31.99
N VAL A 45 -43.89 5.27 32.91
CA VAL A 45 -42.51 5.63 32.63
C VAL A 45 -41.66 4.39 32.39
N SER A 46 -41.88 3.31 33.14
CA SER A 46 -41.14 2.05 32.97
C SER A 46 -41.39 1.45 31.58
N ILE A 47 -42.65 1.39 31.15
CA ILE A 47 -43.02 0.86 29.82
C ILE A 47 -42.41 1.72 28.70
N HIS A 48 -42.58 3.04 28.77
CA HIS A 48 -42.07 3.92 27.72
C HIS A 48 -40.54 3.93 27.66
N THR A 49 -39.87 3.83 28.82
CA THR A 49 -38.40 3.71 28.89
C THR A 49 -37.92 2.38 28.30
N ALA A 50 -38.65 1.27 28.55
CA ALA A 50 -38.34 -0.03 27.97
C ALA A 50 -38.47 -0.02 26.45
N PHE A 51 -39.57 0.50 25.91
CA PHE A 51 -39.74 0.63 24.45
C PHE A 51 -38.72 1.59 23.83
N LEU A 52 -38.41 2.70 24.49
CA LEU A 52 -37.40 3.64 24.00
C LEU A 52 -36.02 2.98 23.92
N THR A 53 -35.65 2.18 24.93
CA THR A 53 -34.39 1.43 24.95
C THR A 53 -34.37 0.39 23.82
N LEU A 54 -35.47 -0.31 23.59
CA LEU A 54 -35.60 -1.23 22.45
C LEU A 54 -35.50 -0.50 21.10
N GLY A 55 -36.11 0.68 20.99
CA GLY A 55 -36.01 1.55 19.82
C GLY A 55 -34.59 2.02 19.54
N PHE A 56 -33.85 2.42 20.58
CA PHE A 56 -32.42 2.75 20.46
C PHE A 56 -31.60 1.53 20.02
N PHE A 57 -31.86 0.35 20.60
CA PHE A 57 -31.18 -0.87 20.18
C PHE A 57 -31.45 -1.22 18.71
N LEU A 58 -32.69 -1.02 18.24
CA LEU A 58 -33.03 -1.22 16.83
C LEU A 58 -32.31 -0.22 15.92
N LEU A 59 -32.27 1.06 16.30
CA LEU A 59 -31.49 2.08 15.57
C LEU A 59 -30.01 1.68 15.53
N GLU A 60 -29.40 1.35 16.67
CA GLU A 60 -28.00 0.92 16.72
C GLU A 60 -27.73 -0.27 15.78
N ASN A 61 -28.62 -1.26 15.77
CA ASN A 61 -28.49 -2.43 14.91
C ASN A 61 -28.61 -2.07 13.42
N ILE A 62 -29.57 -1.23 13.04
CA ILE A 62 -29.74 -0.74 11.66
C ILE A 62 -28.49 0.00 11.20
N PHE A 63 -27.99 0.94 12.01
CA PHE A 63 -26.83 1.75 11.68
C PHE A 63 -25.51 0.97 11.69
N ARG A 64 -25.42 -0.12 12.47
CA ARG A 64 -24.26 -1.01 12.45
C ARG A 64 -24.11 -1.73 11.11
N PHE A 65 -25.21 -2.17 10.51
CA PHE A 65 -25.19 -2.90 9.24
C PHE A 65 -25.32 -2.00 8.00
N TYR A 66 -25.73 -0.74 8.19
CA TYR A 66 -25.96 0.20 7.11
C TYR A 66 -25.28 1.54 7.39
N SER A 67 -24.01 1.68 6.99
CA SER A 67 -23.30 2.95 6.98
C SER A 67 -23.48 3.63 5.62
N PRO A 68 -24.17 4.78 5.55
CA PRO A 68 -24.47 5.41 4.27
C PRO A 68 -23.30 6.12 3.62
N GLN A 69 -23.22 6.00 2.30
CA GLN A 69 -22.41 6.85 1.45
C GLN A 69 -23.31 7.61 0.47
N GLY A 70 -23.23 8.95 0.45
CA GLY A 70 -23.85 9.80 -0.58
C GLY A 70 -25.34 10.11 -0.39
N ARG A 71 -26.15 9.92 -1.45
CA ARG A 71 -27.52 10.47 -1.60
C ARG A 71 -28.59 9.81 -0.70
N SER A 72 -28.24 8.72 0.00
CA SER A 72 -29.14 7.99 0.90
C SER A 72 -29.30 8.65 2.29
N VAL A 73 -28.67 9.80 2.56
CA VAL A 73 -28.78 10.52 3.85
C VAL A 73 -30.24 10.84 4.23
N PHE A 74 -31.12 11.07 3.24
CA PHE A 74 -32.55 11.32 3.50
C PHE A 74 -33.30 10.10 4.07
N ILE A 75 -32.85 8.88 3.76
CA ILE A 75 -33.45 7.63 4.28
C ILE A 75 -33.30 7.56 5.82
N PHE A 76 -32.32 8.26 6.39
CA PHE A 76 -32.09 8.30 7.84
C PHE A 76 -32.96 9.29 8.60
N MET A 77 -33.69 10.17 7.93
CA MET A 77 -34.76 10.91 8.61
C MET A 77 -35.98 10.02 8.83
N ILE A 78 -36.17 8.99 8.00
CA ILE A 78 -37.33 8.09 8.06
C ILE A 78 -37.21 7.15 9.27
N PHE A 79 -36.04 6.55 9.51
CA PHE A 79 -35.84 5.61 10.62
C PHE A 79 -36.17 6.16 12.02
N PRO A 80 -35.68 7.33 12.47
CA PRO A 80 -36.04 7.88 13.78
C PRO A 80 -37.51 8.26 13.86
N ILE A 81 -38.15 8.66 12.75
CA ILE A 81 -39.60 8.90 12.69
C ILE A 81 -40.37 7.58 12.84
N SER A 82 -40.00 6.54 12.11
CA SER A 82 -40.68 5.24 12.18
C SER A 82 -40.50 4.59 13.55
N VAL A 83 -39.30 4.64 14.11
CA VAL A 83 -39.02 4.11 15.45
C VAL A 83 -39.73 4.93 16.53
N SER A 84 -39.77 6.26 16.43
CA SER A 84 -40.47 7.08 17.44
C SER A 84 -41.97 6.82 17.44
N LEU A 85 -42.60 6.69 16.26
CA LEU A 85 -44.01 6.31 16.14
C LEU A 85 -44.25 4.92 16.71
N MET A 86 -43.40 3.94 16.39
CA MET A 86 -43.53 2.58 16.92
C MET A 86 -43.41 2.54 18.45
N VAL A 87 -42.42 3.23 19.03
CA VAL A 87 -42.23 3.34 20.48
C VAL A 87 -43.43 4.00 21.15
N PHE A 88 -43.91 5.12 20.58
CA PHE A 88 -45.04 5.86 21.10
C PHE A 88 -46.33 5.03 21.08
N PHE A 89 -46.71 4.46 19.93
CA PHE A 89 -47.95 3.67 19.83
C PHE A 89 -47.89 2.37 20.64
N SER A 90 -46.74 1.72 20.72
CA SER A 90 -46.58 0.51 21.56
C SER A 90 -46.72 0.82 23.05
N GLY A 91 -46.16 1.96 23.49
CA GLY A 91 -46.33 2.45 24.86
C GLY A 91 -47.78 2.81 25.17
N MET A 92 -48.45 3.54 24.28
CA MET A 92 -49.87 3.89 24.40
C MET A 92 -50.77 2.65 24.45
N PHE A 93 -50.61 1.71 23.53
CA PHE A 93 -51.39 0.47 23.48
C PHE A 93 -51.20 -0.37 24.75
N SER A 94 -49.97 -0.45 25.26
CA SER A 94 -49.68 -1.16 26.51
C SER A 94 -50.39 -0.49 27.68
N MET A 95 -50.32 0.84 27.78
CA MET A 95 -50.98 1.56 28.87
C MET A 95 -52.50 1.40 28.82
N GLU A 96 -53.13 1.56 27.66
CA GLU A 96 -54.58 1.36 27.48
C GLU A 96 -55.03 -0.05 27.91
N PHE A 97 -54.21 -1.07 27.67
CA PHE A 97 -54.49 -2.44 28.09
C PHE A 97 -54.48 -2.62 29.62
N PHE A 98 -53.55 -1.96 30.31
CA PHE A 98 -53.30 -2.15 31.76
C PHE A 98 -54.05 -1.19 32.68
N THR A 99 -54.28 0.07 32.27
CA THR A 99 -54.88 1.10 33.14
C THR A 99 -56.38 1.30 32.93
N LYS A 100 -57.06 0.39 32.22
CA LYS A 100 -58.51 0.42 31.95
C LYS A 100 -59.28 1.10 33.10
N ASN A 101 -59.81 2.30 32.84
CA ASN A 101 -60.69 3.10 33.72
C ASN A 101 -60.06 4.11 34.71
N GLU A 102 -58.80 4.55 34.58
CA GLU A 102 -58.37 5.79 35.26
C GLU A 102 -58.57 7.04 34.36
N ASP A 103 -59.65 7.79 34.62
CA ASP A 103 -60.04 8.99 33.85
C ASP A 103 -58.96 10.08 33.86
N ASP A 104 -58.25 10.25 34.98
CA ASP A 104 -57.21 11.27 35.12
C ASP A 104 -55.97 10.97 34.24
N TYR A 105 -55.63 9.69 34.09
CA TYR A 105 -54.56 9.26 33.18
C TYR A 105 -54.94 9.49 31.72
N LEU A 106 -56.17 9.15 31.32
CA LEU A 106 -56.65 9.35 29.94
C LEU A 106 -56.68 10.83 29.55
N ARG A 107 -57.06 11.72 30.48
CA ARG A 107 -57.01 13.18 30.28
C ARG A 107 -55.59 13.70 30.10
N LEU A 108 -54.66 13.25 30.96
CA LEU A 108 -53.24 13.61 30.84
C LEU A 108 -52.66 13.13 29.51
N MET A 109 -52.98 11.90 29.09
CA MET A 109 -52.52 11.34 27.81
C MET A 109 -53.01 12.13 26.60
N SER A 110 -54.29 12.52 26.58
CA SER A 110 -54.84 13.34 25.50
C SER A 110 -54.15 14.71 25.41
N ASN A 111 -53.92 15.35 26.56
CA ASN A 111 -53.30 16.69 26.60
C ASN A 111 -51.80 16.65 26.25
N ALA A 112 -51.09 15.61 26.69
CA ALA A 112 -49.65 15.47 26.49
C ALA A 112 -49.28 14.73 25.19
N PHE A 113 -50.25 14.31 24.38
CA PHE A 113 -50.04 13.47 23.19
C PHE A 113 -48.91 13.99 22.29
N PHE A 114 -49.04 15.23 21.81
CA PHE A 114 -48.07 15.83 20.89
C PHE A 114 -46.73 16.09 21.57
N VAL A 115 -46.74 16.49 22.85
CA VAL A 115 -45.52 16.77 23.62
C VAL A 115 -44.71 15.48 23.80
N LYS A 116 -45.36 14.38 24.19
CA LYS A 116 -44.72 13.08 24.41
C LYS A 116 -44.17 12.51 23.10
N LEU A 117 -44.95 12.55 22.02
CA LEU A 117 -44.49 12.12 20.69
C LEU A 117 -43.28 12.94 20.21
N PHE A 118 -43.32 14.26 20.40
CA PHE A 118 -42.23 15.15 20.01
C PHE A 118 -40.94 14.89 20.80
N ILE A 119 -41.05 14.66 22.12
CA ILE A 119 -39.89 14.32 22.96
C ILE A 119 -39.27 12.99 22.53
N ILE A 120 -40.08 11.94 22.30
CA ILE A 120 -39.57 10.63 21.85
C ILE A 120 -38.88 10.76 20.49
N PHE A 121 -39.49 11.51 19.56
CA PHE A 121 -38.88 11.80 18.26
C PHE A 121 -37.53 12.51 18.41
N LEU A 122 -37.45 13.55 19.23
CA LEU A 122 -36.21 14.29 19.47
C LEU A 122 -35.12 13.39 20.05
N LEU A 123 -35.46 12.52 21.00
CA LEU A 123 -34.53 11.56 21.59
C LEU A 123 -34.01 10.55 20.55
N CYS A 124 -34.88 9.98 19.72
CA CYS A 124 -34.49 9.09 18.61
C CYS A 124 -33.61 9.82 17.57
N LEU A 125 -33.93 11.08 17.26
CA LEU A 125 -33.15 11.90 16.33
C LEU A 125 -31.76 12.21 16.88
N CYS A 126 -31.66 12.67 18.13
CA CYS A 126 -30.38 12.93 18.79
C CYS A 126 -29.51 11.68 18.83
N TYR A 127 -30.07 10.54 19.21
CA TYR A 127 -29.34 9.27 19.23
C TYR A 127 -28.84 8.88 17.84
N THR A 128 -29.68 9.04 16.81
CA THR A 128 -29.30 8.80 15.41
C THR A 128 -28.13 9.69 14.95
N VAL A 129 -28.15 10.99 15.31
CA VAL A 129 -27.04 11.91 15.00
C VAL A 129 -25.75 11.48 15.68
N ILE A 130 -25.81 10.99 16.93
CA ILE A 130 -24.64 10.47 17.65
C ILE A 130 -24.06 9.25 16.92
N LEU A 131 -24.90 8.28 16.52
CA LEU A 131 -24.46 7.10 15.78
C LEU A 131 -23.80 7.46 14.44
N LEU A 132 -24.38 8.40 13.70
CA LEU A 132 -23.81 8.89 12.44
C LEU A 132 -22.44 9.56 12.66
N PHE A 133 -22.31 10.36 13.71
CA PHE A 133 -21.04 11.01 14.05
C PHE A 133 -19.96 9.98 14.41
N GLN A 134 -20.30 8.97 15.22
CA GLN A 134 -19.39 7.88 15.59
C GLN A 134 -18.93 7.09 14.37
N SER A 135 -19.86 6.66 13.50
CA SER A 135 -19.54 5.91 12.28
C SER A 135 -18.61 6.72 11.35
N LYS A 136 -18.86 8.02 11.21
CA LYS A 136 -18.01 8.90 10.39
C LYS A 136 -16.62 9.05 10.97
N LEU A 137 -16.50 9.19 12.29
CA LEU A 137 -15.21 9.30 12.98
C LEU A 137 -14.40 8.01 12.83
N GLU A 138 -15.02 6.85 13.04
CA GLU A 138 -14.37 5.54 12.85
C GLU A 138 -13.88 5.36 11.41
N THR A 139 -14.71 5.70 10.44
CA THR A 139 -14.35 5.64 9.01
C THR A 139 -13.16 6.56 8.71
N GLN A 140 -13.16 7.79 9.24
CA GLN A 140 -12.04 8.73 9.06
C GLN A 140 -10.75 8.22 9.70
N LEU A 141 -10.82 7.64 10.90
CA LEU A 141 -9.66 7.05 11.56
C LEU A 141 -9.10 5.88 10.75
N GLN A 142 -9.95 4.98 10.27
CA GLN A 142 -9.53 3.86 9.41
C GLN A 142 -8.90 4.34 8.10
N HIS A 143 -9.46 5.38 7.47
CA HIS A 143 -8.87 5.98 6.27
C HIS A 143 -7.48 6.55 6.56
N LYS A 144 -7.35 7.30 7.66
CA LYS A 144 -6.07 7.88 8.06
C LYS A 144 -5.01 6.80 8.36
N GLU A 145 -5.38 5.77 9.11
CA GLU A 145 -4.49 4.62 9.40
C GLU A 145 -4.06 3.92 8.11
N ARG A 146 -4.99 3.74 7.16
CA ARG A 146 -4.68 3.15 5.85
C ARG A 146 -3.75 4.02 5.02
N GLU A 147 -3.96 5.34 5.01
CA GLU A 147 -3.08 6.30 4.34
C GLU A 147 -1.66 6.27 4.94
N GLU A 148 -1.55 6.28 6.27
CA GLU A 148 -0.27 6.18 6.97
C GLU A 148 0.46 4.86 6.65
N GLN A 149 -0.27 3.74 6.60
CA GLN A 149 0.29 2.45 6.18
C GLN A 149 0.79 2.46 4.74
N ILE A 150 0.02 3.03 3.81
CA ILE A 150 0.42 3.14 2.40
C ILE A 150 1.67 4.00 2.27
N GLN A 151 1.74 5.15 2.96
CA GLN A 151 2.91 6.02 2.95
C GLN A 151 4.15 5.31 3.53
N LYS A 152 3.99 4.55 4.62
CA LYS A 152 5.07 3.76 5.21
C LYS A 152 5.60 2.72 4.23
N LEU A 153 4.71 1.95 3.59
CA LEU A 153 5.08 0.95 2.59
C LEU A 153 5.78 1.58 1.38
N ALA A 154 5.29 2.72 0.89
CA ALA A 154 5.92 3.46 -0.20
C ALA A 154 7.35 3.89 0.17
N LYS A 155 7.55 4.43 1.37
CA LYS A 155 8.86 4.82 1.88
C LYS A 155 9.80 3.64 2.06
N GLU A 156 9.31 2.52 2.58
CA GLU A 156 10.08 1.28 2.70
C GLU A 156 10.50 0.74 1.32
N ALA A 157 9.61 0.80 0.32
CA ALA A 157 9.90 0.41 -1.05
C ALA A 157 10.95 1.33 -1.70
N GLU A 158 10.85 2.65 -1.50
CA GLU A 158 11.83 3.63 -1.97
C GLU A 158 13.22 3.39 -1.34
N LEU A 159 13.27 3.17 -0.02
CA LEU A 159 14.52 2.83 0.69
C LEU A 159 15.10 1.50 0.21
N TYR A 160 14.26 0.50 -0.04
CA TYR A 160 14.69 -0.78 -0.59
C TYR A 160 15.28 -0.60 -2.00
N GLN A 161 14.60 0.16 -2.87
CA GLN A 161 15.09 0.48 -4.21
C GLN A 161 16.46 1.17 -4.15
N LEU A 162 16.61 2.19 -3.28
CA LEU A 162 17.87 2.90 -3.10
C LEU A 162 19.00 1.97 -2.60
N ARG A 163 18.69 1.06 -1.66
CA ARG A 163 19.66 0.05 -1.17
C ARG A 163 20.10 -0.90 -2.27
N GLN A 164 19.18 -1.35 -3.13
CA GLN A 164 19.52 -2.23 -4.25
C GLN A 164 20.38 -1.53 -5.31
N GLN A 165 20.16 -0.23 -5.54
CA GLN A 165 20.95 0.56 -6.48
C GLN A 165 22.45 0.65 -6.11
N LEU A 166 22.79 0.55 -4.82
CA LEU A 166 24.19 0.58 -4.37
C LEU A 166 24.95 -0.71 -4.69
N GLN A 167 24.29 -1.76 -5.19
CA GLN A 167 24.89 -3.07 -5.49
C GLN A 167 25.80 -3.59 -4.35
N PRO A 168 25.25 -3.84 -3.13
CA PRO A 168 26.06 -4.09 -1.94
C PRO A 168 27.10 -5.21 -2.10
N HIS A 169 26.75 -6.28 -2.81
CA HIS A 169 27.66 -7.40 -3.07
C HIS A 169 28.89 -6.97 -3.90
N PHE A 170 28.70 -6.14 -4.93
CA PHE A 170 29.80 -5.60 -5.72
C PHE A 170 30.71 -4.72 -4.85
N LEU A 171 30.13 -3.89 -3.98
CA LEU A 171 30.89 -3.04 -3.06
C LEU A 171 31.72 -3.85 -2.07
N PHE A 172 31.14 -4.85 -1.40
CA PHE A 172 31.87 -5.70 -0.47
C PHE A 172 33.01 -6.44 -1.15
N ASN A 173 32.78 -7.00 -2.34
CA ASN A 173 33.83 -7.68 -3.09
C ASN A 173 34.95 -6.74 -3.52
N SER A 174 34.60 -5.54 -3.98
CA SER A 174 35.58 -4.52 -4.36
C SER A 174 36.45 -4.09 -3.17
N LEU A 175 35.84 -3.88 -1.99
CA LEU A 175 36.57 -3.55 -0.76
C LEU A 175 37.50 -4.69 -0.31
N ASN A 176 37.07 -5.95 -0.44
CA ASN A 176 37.91 -7.11 -0.14
C ASN A 176 39.13 -7.20 -1.08
N SER A 177 38.92 -6.93 -2.38
CA SER A 177 40.01 -6.85 -3.34
C SER A 177 40.99 -5.73 -3.00
N ILE A 178 40.51 -4.53 -2.65
CA ILE A 178 41.36 -3.43 -2.17
C ILE A 178 42.19 -3.88 -0.96
N SER A 179 41.55 -4.49 0.05
CA SER A 179 42.23 -4.97 1.26
C SER A 179 43.34 -5.97 0.95
N SER A 180 43.11 -6.88 -0.01
CA SER A 180 44.13 -7.84 -0.46
C SER A 180 45.30 -7.18 -1.20
N LEU A 181 45.05 -6.08 -1.91
CA LEU A 181 46.06 -5.33 -2.66
C LEU A 181 46.90 -4.43 -1.75
N LEU A 182 46.38 -3.96 -0.61
CA LEU A 182 47.13 -3.06 0.29
C LEU A 182 48.53 -3.58 0.65
N HIS A 183 48.70 -4.90 0.77
CA HIS A 183 49.99 -5.52 1.09
C HIS A 183 50.81 -5.92 -0.14
N ARG A 184 50.15 -6.17 -1.28
CA ARG A 184 50.80 -6.73 -2.49
C ARG A 184 51.16 -5.67 -3.52
N SER A 185 50.27 -4.69 -3.72
CA SER A 185 50.44 -3.58 -4.66
C SER A 185 49.62 -2.38 -4.16
N PRO A 186 50.20 -1.54 -3.30
CA PRO A 186 49.52 -0.34 -2.77
C PRO A 186 49.06 0.62 -3.87
N GLU A 187 49.81 0.74 -4.96
CA GLU A 187 49.46 1.59 -6.10
C GLU A 187 48.17 1.10 -6.80
N GLN A 188 48.05 -0.21 -7.05
CA GLN A 188 46.82 -0.78 -7.61
C GLN A 188 45.64 -0.66 -6.64
N ALA A 189 45.88 -0.77 -5.33
CA ALA A 189 44.85 -0.54 -4.32
C ALA A 189 44.33 0.92 -4.38
N GLN A 190 45.24 1.89 -4.52
CA GLN A 190 44.89 3.31 -4.63
C GLN A 190 44.08 3.59 -5.91
N GLU A 191 44.50 3.02 -7.04
CA GLU A 191 43.76 3.15 -8.31
C GLU A 191 42.35 2.55 -8.19
N MET A 192 42.23 1.36 -7.60
CA MET A 192 40.93 0.71 -7.40
C MET A 192 40.00 1.52 -6.49
N VAL A 193 40.53 2.21 -5.47
CA VAL A 193 39.74 3.14 -4.63
C VAL A 193 39.20 4.32 -5.46
N ILE A 194 40.02 4.92 -6.33
CA ILE A 194 39.58 6.01 -7.20
C ILE A 194 38.51 5.53 -8.17
N GLN A 195 38.72 4.38 -8.81
CA GLN A 195 37.75 3.78 -9.74
C GLN A 195 36.42 3.47 -9.03
N LEU A 196 36.46 2.90 -7.83
CA LEU A 196 35.27 2.59 -7.03
C LEU A 196 34.50 3.87 -6.61
N SER A 197 35.23 4.93 -6.24
CA SER A 197 34.64 6.24 -5.91
C SER A 197 33.92 6.85 -7.12
N GLU A 198 34.56 6.84 -8.29
CA GLU A 198 33.95 7.32 -9.54
C GLU A 198 32.76 6.45 -9.97
N PHE A 199 32.83 5.14 -9.77
CA PHE A 199 31.74 4.22 -10.05
C PHE A 199 30.51 4.57 -9.19
N LEU A 200 30.69 4.68 -7.86
CA LEU A 200 29.62 5.06 -6.93
C LEU A 200 29.00 6.42 -7.29
N ARG A 201 29.84 7.42 -7.57
CA ARG A 201 29.39 8.76 -7.96
C ARG A 201 28.53 8.72 -9.23
N LYS A 202 28.95 7.94 -10.25
CA LYS A 202 28.22 7.79 -11.51
C LYS A 202 26.92 7.01 -11.34
N THR A 203 26.90 5.95 -10.53
CA THR A 203 25.69 5.17 -10.24
C THR A 203 24.61 6.02 -9.57
N ILE A 204 24.99 6.88 -8.62
CA ILE A 204 24.05 7.79 -7.94
C ILE A 204 23.52 8.87 -8.90
N ARG A 205 24.39 9.48 -9.72
CA ARG A 205 23.99 10.57 -10.64
C ARG A 205 23.16 10.12 -11.84
N LYS A 206 23.43 8.94 -12.40
CA LYS A 206 22.78 8.45 -13.63
C LYS A 206 21.33 8.04 -13.44
N ASN A 207 20.87 7.86 -12.20
CA ASN A 207 19.50 7.42 -11.93
C ASN A 207 18.44 8.51 -12.23
N ASP A 208 18.83 9.79 -12.32
CA ASP A 208 17.91 10.90 -12.60
C ASP A 208 17.71 11.16 -14.11
N GLN A 209 18.54 10.57 -14.98
CA GLN A 209 18.47 10.79 -16.43
C GLN A 209 17.56 9.76 -17.10
N LYS A 210 16.63 10.20 -17.96
CA LYS A 210 15.76 9.28 -18.72
C LYS A 210 16.51 8.55 -19.85
N TRP A 211 17.49 9.23 -20.46
CA TRP A 211 18.26 8.75 -21.61
C TRP A 211 19.70 9.28 -21.53
N ILE A 212 20.67 8.44 -21.87
CA ILE A 212 22.10 8.76 -21.96
C ILE A 212 22.65 8.40 -23.34
N SER A 213 23.79 8.96 -23.72
CA SER A 213 24.47 8.54 -24.96
C SER A 213 25.08 7.15 -24.80
N LEU A 214 25.27 6.44 -25.92
CA LEU A 214 26.02 5.18 -25.88
C LEU A 214 27.45 5.37 -25.34
N GLU A 215 28.09 6.49 -25.66
CA GLU A 215 29.42 6.83 -25.15
C GLU A 215 29.45 6.92 -23.62
N GLU A 216 28.43 7.55 -23.01
CA GLU A 216 28.29 7.63 -21.56
C GLU A 216 28.07 6.25 -20.92
N GLU A 217 27.29 5.36 -21.55
CA GLU A 217 27.13 3.97 -21.07
C GLU A 217 28.45 3.20 -21.21
N LEU A 218 29.12 3.27 -22.36
CA LEU A 218 30.40 2.59 -22.60
C LEU A 218 31.47 3.02 -21.59
N ALA A 219 31.62 4.32 -21.34
CA ALA A 219 32.56 4.84 -20.34
C ALA A 219 32.27 4.28 -18.94
N PHE A 220 31.00 4.02 -18.63
CA PHE A 220 30.60 3.41 -17.36
C PHE A 220 30.83 1.89 -17.34
N LEU A 221 30.57 1.18 -18.45
CA LEU A 221 30.86 -0.24 -18.59
C LEU A 221 32.38 -0.52 -18.49
N HIS A 222 33.21 0.31 -19.11
CA HIS A 222 34.67 0.21 -18.99
C HIS A 222 35.14 0.39 -17.54
N LEU A 223 34.58 1.35 -16.81
CA LEU A 223 34.89 1.56 -15.39
C LEU A 223 34.48 0.34 -14.55
N PHE A 224 33.27 -0.17 -14.76
CA PHE A 224 32.78 -1.37 -14.08
C PHE A 224 33.66 -2.60 -14.35
N VAL A 225 33.99 -2.85 -15.63
CA VAL A 225 34.88 -3.96 -16.03
C VAL A 225 36.28 -3.79 -15.46
N GLY A 226 36.81 -2.56 -15.39
CA GLY A 226 38.10 -2.28 -14.77
C GLY A 226 38.17 -2.77 -13.32
N ILE A 227 37.14 -2.45 -12.53
CA ILE A 227 37.03 -2.89 -11.14
C ILE A 227 36.92 -4.42 -11.04
N GLU A 228 36.06 -5.05 -11.85
CA GLU A 228 35.92 -6.52 -11.85
C GLU A 228 37.18 -7.23 -12.36
N LYS A 229 37.94 -6.65 -13.29
CA LYS A 229 39.23 -7.19 -13.76
C LYS A 229 40.27 -7.20 -12.66
N VAL A 230 40.31 -6.21 -11.77
CA VAL A 230 41.19 -6.24 -10.61
C VAL A 230 40.84 -7.41 -9.68
N ARG A 231 39.55 -7.70 -9.51
CA ARG A 231 39.05 -8.80 -8.69
C ARG A 231 39.34 -10.19 -9.28
N PHE A 232 39.13 -10.36 -10.58
CA PHE A 232 39.25 -11.67 -11.24
C PHE A 232 40.59 -11.89 -11.97
N GLY A 233 41.43 -10.86 -12.03
CA GLY A 233 42.73 -10.89 -12.67
C GLY A 233 42.66 -11.27 -14.15
N HIS A 234 43.64 -12.06 -14.57
CA HIS A 234 43.78 -12.54 -15.95
C HIS A 234 42.64 -13.47 -16.41
N ARG A 235 41.72 -13.87 -15.53
CA ARG A 235 40.62 -14.76 -15.91
C ARG A 235 39.48 -14.04 -16.63
N LEU A 236 39.38 -12.72 -16.54
CA LEU A 236 38.27 -11.97 -17.12
C LEU A 236 38.71 -11.11 -18.31
N HIS A 237 38.25 -11.47 -19.50
CA HIS A 237 38.38 -10.68 -20.70
C HIS A 237 37.00 -10.21 -21.18
N VAL A 238 36.88 -8.91 -21.40
CA VAL A 238 35.66 -8.29 -21.93
C VAL A 238 36.07 -7.40 -23.09
N ASP A 239 35.54 -7.73 -24.27
CA ASP A 239 35.77 -6.99 -25.50
C ASP A 239 34.51 -6.22 -25.90
N PHE A 240 34.69 -4.94 -26.22
CA PHE A 240 33.64 -4.06 -26.70
C PHE A 240 33.83 -3.81 -28.20
N ASP A 241 32.82 -4.15 -28.99
CA ASP A 241 32.80 -3.95 -30.44
C ASP A 241 31.68 -2.97 -30.83
N GLN A 242 31.93 -2.11 -31.80
CA GLN A 242 31.02 -1.07 -32.26
C GLN A 242 30.90 -1.12 -33.78
N LYS A 243 29.68 -1.21 -34.31
CA LYS A 243 29.42 -1.30 -35.76
C LYS A 243 28.34 -0.32 -36.21
N GLY A 244 28.63 0.41 -37.30
CA GLY A 244 27.72 1.41 -37.85
C GLY A 244 27.75 2.74 -37.06
N GLU A 245 26.76 3.60 -37.31
CA GLU A 245 26.66 4.93 -36.71
C GLU A 245 26.09 4.89 -35.27
N VAL A 246 26.80 4.24 -34.36
CA VAL A 246 26.34 4.08 -32.96
C VAL A 246 26.60 5.31 -32.08
N GLY A 247 27.45 6.25 -32.52
CA GLY A 247 27.83 7.44 -31.74
C GLY A 247 26.68 8.41 -31.48
N VAL A 248 25.64 8.40 -32.32
CA VAL A 248 24.43 9.23 -32.13
C VAL A 248 23.34 8.51 -31.32
N CYS A 249 23.53 7.22 -31.02
CA CYS A 249 22.52 6.42 -30.35
C CYS A 249 22.38 6.78 -28.86
N LYS A 250 21.15 6.70 -28.38
CA LYS A 250 20.81 6.87 -26.96
C LYS A 250 20.15 5.61 -26.42
N LEU A 251 20.28 5.44 -25.10
CA LEU A 251 19.65 4.34 -24.37
C LEU A 251 19.29 4.76 -22.94
N PRO A 252 18.33 4.07 -22.30
CA PRO A 252 18.11 4.22 -20.87
C PRO A 252 19.39 3.90 -20.08
N PRO A 253 19.72 4.65 -19.03
CA PRO A 253 20.96 4.43 -18.27
C PRO A 253 20.95 3.06 -17.58
N LEU A 254 22.14 2.46 -17.42
CA LEU A 254 22.32 1.20 -16.67
C LEU A 254 21.46 0.06 -17.24
N LEU A 255 21.22 0.05 -18.55
CA LEU A 255 20.47 -1.03 -19.20
C LEU A 255 21.38 -2.20 -19.55
N VAL A 256 22.64 -1.92 -19.90
CA VAL A 256 23.60 -2.93 -20.35
C VAL A 256 24.37 -3.51 -19.17
N GLN A 257 24.66 -2.69 -18.15
CA GLN A 257 25.44 -3.11 -16.97
C GLN A 257 24.88 -4.39 -16.29
N PRO A 258 23.57 -4.54 -16.00
CA PRO A 258 23.07 -5.74 -15.33
C PRO A 258 23.23 -7.01 -16.18
N LEU A 259 23.15 -6.87 -17.51
CA LEU A 259 23.37 -7.98 -18.43
C LEU A 259 24.85 -8.39 -18.46
N LEU A 260 25.75 -7.41 -18.42
CA LEU A 260 27.19 -7.66 -18.32
C LEU A 260 27.57 -8.28 -16.97
N GLU A 261 26.98 -7.81 -15.87
CA GLU A 261 27.17 -8.40 -14.55
C GLU A 261 26.73 -9.87 -14.52
N ASN A 262 25.58 -10.18 -15.13
CA ASN A 262 25.12 -11.56 -15.28
C ASN A 262 26.09 -12.39 -16.13
N ALA A 263 26.58 -11.86 -17.26
CA ALA A 263 27.55 -12.54 -18.11
C ALA A 263 28.86 -12.85 -17.36
N ILE A 264 29.37 -11.92 -16.54
CA ILE A 264 30.57 -12.11 -15.71
C ILE A 264 30.33 -13.18 -14.65
N LYS A 265 29.20 -13.10 -13.92
CA LYS A 265 28.82 -14.10 -12.92
C LYS A 265 28.75 -15.50 -13.54
N HIS A 266 27.95 -15.69 -14.58
CA HIS A 266 27.77 -17.01 -15.19
C HIS A 266 29.04 -17.53 -15.88
N GLY A 267 29.84 -16.66 -16.48
CA GLY A 267 31.11 -17.06 -17.08
C GLY A 267 32.13 -17.56 -16.05
N LEU A 268 32.16 -16.97 -14.84
CA LEU A 268 33.16 -17.29 -13.81
C LEU A 268 32.68 -18.34 -12.79
N TYR A 269 31.39 -18.43 -12.51
CA TYR A 269 30.77 -19.42 -11.62
C TYR A 269 30.33 -20.66 -12.42
N GLY A 270 31.29 -21.47 -12.87
CA GLY A 270 31.01 -22.74 -13.56
C GLY A 270 32.17 -23.26 -14.41
N LEU A 271 32.98 -22.34 -14.97
CA LEU A 271 34.08 -22.69 -15.86
C LEU A 271 35.44 -22.47 -15.18
N LEU A 272 36.22 -23.55 -15.09
CA LEU A 272 37.62 -23.51 -14.65
C LEU A 272 38.50 -23.02 -15.83
N GLY A 273 38.52 -21.71 -16.07
CA GLY A 273 39.32 -21.13 -17.16
C GLY A 273 39.20 -19.62 -17.31
N GLU A 274 39.79 -19.11 -18.39
CA GLU A 274 39.60 -17.75 -18.89
C GLU A 274 38.17 -17.57 -19.42
N VAL A 275 37.60 -16.40 -19.16
CA VAL A 275 36.23 -16.05 -19.50
C VAL A 275 36.27 -14.88 -20.46
N ASN A 276 35.88 -15.14 -21.71
CA ASN A 276 35.87 -14.15 -22.79
C ASN A 276 34.43 -13.72 -23.06
N ILE A 277 34.09 -12.51 -22.65
CA ILE A 277 32.78 -11.91 -22.88
C ILE A 277 32.89 -10.91 -24.02
N ARG A 278 32.03 -11.05 -25.03
CA ARG A 278 31.94 -10.08 -26.13
C ARG A 278 30.67 -9.27 -25.99
N VAL A 279 30.83 -7.95 -25.91
CA VAL A 279 29.73 -6.97 -25.93
C VAL A 279 29.82 -6.23 -27.25
N SER A 280 28.78 -6.32 -28.08
CA SER A 280 28.74 -5.64 -29.37
C SER A 280 27.54 -4.71 -29.46
N PHE A 281 27.78 -3.53 -30.02
CA PHE A 281 26.79 -2.50 -30.28
C PHE A 281 26.70 -2.28 -31.78
N SER A 282 25.50 -2.41 -32.35
CA SER A 282 25.26 -2.14 -33.76
C SER A 282 24.05 -1.24 -33.96
N SER A 283 24.18 -0.26 -34.85
CA SER A 283 23.04 0.51 -35.36
C SER A 283 22.43 -0.27 -36.51
N GLU A 284 21.21 -0.77 -36.32
CA GLU A 284 20.46 -1.57 -37.31
C GLU A 284 19.09 -0.93 -37.52
N GLU A 285 18.88 -0.33 -38.69
CA GLU A 285 17.65 0.40 -39.06
C GLU A 285 17.29 1.50 -38.04
N ALA A 286 16.21 1.30 -37.26
CA ALA A 286 15.71 2.22 -36.24
C ALA A 286 16.08 1.79 -34.80
N TYR A 287 17.00 0.83 -34.64
CA TYR A 287 17.36 0.25 -33.35
C TYR A 287 18.86 0.34 -33.08
N LEU A 288 19.20 0.64 -31.83
CA LEU A 288 20.47 0.24 -31.27
C LEU A 288 20.34 -1.21 -30.79
N VAL A 289 21.11 -2.11 -31.38
CA VAL A 289 21.16 -3.52 -31.01
C VAL A 289 22.38 -3.77 -30.14
N VAL A 290 22.17 -4.31 -28.95
CA VAL A 290 23.24 -4.72 -28.04
C VAL A 290 23.23 -6.23 -27.93
N ARG A 291 24.37 -6.87 -28.19
CA ARG A 291 24.55 -8.32 -28.05
C ARG A 291 25.66 -8.61 -27.06
N ILE A 292 25.36 -9.40 -26.04
CA ILE A 292 26.33 -9.92 -25.08
C ILE A 292 26.45 -11.42 -25.27
N VAL A 293 27.68 -11.90 -25.45
CA VAL A 293 27.99 -13.32 -25.61
C VAL A 293 28.96 -13.72 -24.53
N ASN A 294 28.61 -14.73 -23.75
CA ASN A 294 29.46 -15.29 -22.70
C ASN A 294 29.54 -16.82 -22.79
N PRO A 295 30.62 -17.43 -22.27
CA PRO A 295 30.70 -18.87 -22.08
C PRO A 295 29.57 -19.39 -21.20
N TYR A 296 29.06 -20.58 -21.53
CA TYR A 296 27.95 -21.24 -20.84
C TYR A 296 28.24 -22.73 -20.70
N ASP A 297 28.05 -23.26 -19.50
CA ASP A 297 28.13 -24.70 -19.22
C ASP A 297 26.72 -25.21 -18.84
N PRO A 298 26.08 -26.05 -19.69
CA PRO A 298 24.78 -26.64 -19.40
C PRO A 298 24.79 -27.60 -18.19
N GLN A 299 25.96 -28.10 -17.78
CA GLN A 299 26.10 -29.06 -16.67
C GLN A 299 26.46 -28.40 -15.34
N ALA A 300 26.95 -27.16 -15.35
CA ALA A 300 27.04 -26.33 -14.17
C ALA A 300 25.60 -25.98 -13.75
N GLY A 301 25.01 -26.81 -12.88
CA GLY A 301 23.59 -26.75 -12.52
C GLY A 301 23.09 -25.32 -12.24
N GLN A 302 21.83 -25.07 -12.61
CA GLN A 302 21.17 -23.76 -12.48
C GLN A 302 21.33 -23.22 -11.06
N ALA A 303 22.28 -22.31 -10.87
CA ALA A 303 22.45 -21.62 -9.60
C ALA A 303 21.22 -20.72 -9.42
N GLY A 304 20.31 -21.12 -8.52
CA GLY A 304 19.01 -20.48 -8.29
C GLY A 304 19.10 -18.95 -8.28
N GLY A 305 18.51 -18.32 -9.30
CA GLY A 305 18.57 -16.87 -9.54
C GLY A 305 18.47 -16.46 -11.02
N GLU A 306 18.62 -17.40 -11.96
CA GLU A 306 18.76 -17.21 -13.41
C GLU A 306 17.69 -16.34 -14.10
N GLY A 307 16.50 -16.20 -13.52
CA GLY A 307 15.42 -15.40 -14.12
C GLY A 307 15.43 -13.92 -13.75
N PHE A 308 15.92 -13.55 -12.57
CA PHE A 308 15.57 -12.25 -11.97
C PHE A 308 16.15 -11.06 -12.73
N GLY A 309 17.43 -11.12 -13.11
CA GLY A 309 18.08 -10.03 -13.84
C GLY A 309 17.51 -9.81 -15.25
N LEU A 310 17.24 -10.90 -15.99
CA LEU A 310 16.65 -10.83 -17.33
C LEU A 310 15.18 -10.42 -17.28
N GLU A 311 14.44 -10.87 -16.27
CA GLU A 311 13.03 -10.50 -16.05
C GLU A 311 12.89 -9.01 -15.72
N VAL A 312 13.78 -8.46 -14.90
CA VAL A 312 13.83 -7.03 -14.60
C VAL A 312 14.08 -6.21 -15.86
N ILE A 313 15.04 -6.62 -16.71
CA ILE A 313 15.32 -5.93 -17.98
C ILE A 313 14.15 -6.05 -18.95
N ARG A 314 13.54 -7.24 -19.08
CA ARG A 314 12.35 -7.45 -19.93
C ARG A 314 11.19 -6.56 -19.48
N ARG A 315 10.91 -6.49 -18.18
CA ARG A 315 9.88 -5.63 -17.61
C ARG A 315 10.19 -4.16 -17.84
N ARG A 316 11.45 -3.74 -17.66
CA ARG A 316 11.88 -2.35 -17.92
C ARG A 316 11.69 -1.96 -19.39
N LEU A 317 12.08 -2.82 -20.33
CA LEU A 317 11.86 -2.60 -21.77
C LEU A 317 10.36 -2.52 -22.11
N PHE A 318 9.53 -3.38 -21.51
CA PHE A 318 8.08 -3.33 -21.69
C PHE A 318 7.48 -2.01 -21.16
N LEU A 319 7.92 -1.53 -19.99
CA LEU A 319 7.42 -0.27 -19.43
C LEU A 319 7.81 0.95 -20.27
N LEU A 320 8.97 0.92 -20.93
CA LEU A 320 9.46 2.02 -21.75
C LEU A 320 8.86 2.03 -23.17
N PHE A 321 8.63 0.85 -23.76
CA PHE A 321 8.30 0.72 -25.18
C PHE A 321 7.00 -0.05 -25.45
N GLY A 322 6.32 -0.57 -24.43
CA GLY A 322 5.09 -1.35 -24.59
C GLY A 322 5.27 -2.68 -25.36
N ARG A 323 6.50 -3.18 -25.47
CA ARG A 323 6.85 -4.31 -26.35
C ARG A 323 7.58 -5.44 -25.62
N HIS A 324 7.28 -6.67 -26.01
CA HIS A 324 7.90 -7.88 -25.45
C HIS A 324 9.01 -8.48 -26.30
N ASP A 325 9.14 -8.06 -27.57
CA ASP A 325 10.07 -8.60 -28.55
C ASP A 325 11.45 -7.91 -28.56
N LEU A 326 11.71 -7.05 -27.57
CA LEU A 326 12.93 -6.26 -27.47
C LEU A 326 14.08 -6.96 -26.75
N LEU A 327 13.84 -8.12 -26.14
CA LEU A 327 14.88 -8.94 -25.50
C LEU A 327 14.75 -10.38 -25.98
N ALA A 328 15.85 -10.92 -26.50
CA ALA A 328 15.97 -12.30 -26.92
C ALA A 328 17.18 -12.95 -26.25
N THR A 329 17.04 -14.22 -25.86
CA THR A 329 18.13 -15.02 -25.31
C THR A 329 18.26 -16.29 -26.12
N GLN A 330 19.49 -16.71 -26.37
CA GLN A 330 19.81 -17.95 -27.04
C GLN A 330 20.94 -18.64 -26.29
N ALA A 331 20.72 -19.88 -25.90
CA ALA A 331 21.76 -20.75 -25.38
C ALA A 331 22.14 -21.76 -26.45
N ASP A 332 23.45 -21.94 -26.62
CA ASP A 332 24.06 -23.03 -27.40
C ASP A 332 24.90 -23.88 -26.43
N ALA A 333 25.46 -24.99 -26.90
CA ALA A 333 26.19 -25.97 -26.07
C ALA A 333 27.37 -25.39 -25.27
N LYS A 334 27.91 -24.23 -25.67
CA LYS A 334 29.07 -23.58 -25.03
C LYS A 334 28.91 -22.08 -24.79
N LEU A 335 27.86 -21.46 -25.32
CA LEU A 335 27.71 -20.00 -25.33
C LEU A 335 26.29 -19.60 -24.98
N PHE A 336 26.16 -18.57 -24.16
CA PHE A 336 24.92 -17.87 -23.91
C PHE A 336 24.96 -16.51 -24.59
N LYS A 337 23.89 -16.17 -25.31
CA LYS A 337 23.74 -14.93 -26.05
C LYS A 337 22.51 -14.19 -25.55
N VAL A 338 22.68 -12.94 -25.18
CA VAL A 338 21.60 -12.00 -24.90
C VAL A 338 21.61 -10.92 -25.95
N GLN A 339 20.47 -10.66 -26.57
CA GLN A 339 20.29 -9.56 -27.51
C GLN A 339 19.17 -8.65 -27.00
N ILE A 340 19.43 -7.36 -26.93
CA ILE A 340 18.41 -6.34 -26.72
C ILE A 340 18.34 -5.39 -27.91
N LYS A 341 17.13 -4.94 -28.25
CA LYS A 341 16.85 -3.95 -29.29
C LYS A 341 16.27 -2.71 -28.63
N ILE A 342 16.90 -1.55 -28.86
CA ILE A 342 16.52 -0.28 -28.24
C ILE A 342 16.07 0.67 -29.36
N PRO A 343 14.77 0.96 -29.48
CA PRO A 343 14.26 1.91 -30.47
C PRO A 343 14.92 3.30 -30.33
N GLN A 344 15.39 3.89 -31.43
CA GLN A 344 16.07 5.20 -31.43
C GLN A 344 15.11 6.38 -31.70
N ASN A 345 13.97 6.15 -32.35
CA ASN A 345 12.99 7.18 -32.74
C ASN A 345 11.66 7.07 -31.97
N TYR A 346 11.63 6.43 -30.80
CA TYR A 346 10.40 6.33 -30.00
C TYR A 346 10.08 7.70 -29.39
N ASP A 347 8.90 8.25 -29.72
CA ASP A 347 8.46 9.63 -29.46
C ASP A 347 9.06 10.27 -28.20
N GLN A 348 9.98 11.22 -28.41
CA GLN A 348 10.42 12.16 -27.38
C GLN A 348 9.31 13.13 -26.91
N TYR A 349 8.08 12.97 -27.42
CA TYR A 349 6.98 13.93 -27.29
C TYR A 349 6.09 13.80 -26.04
N TYR A 350 6.14 12.69 -25.29
CA TYR A 350 5.15 12.45 -24.23
C TYR A 350 5.54 12.82 -22.79
N HIS A 351 6.77 13.28 -22.54
CA HIS A 351 7.21 13.54 -21.16
C HIS A 351 8.13 14.75 -21.02
N HIS A 352 7.60 15.94 -21.32
CA HIS A 352 8.05 17.18 -20.71
C HIS A 352 7.35 17.39 -19.36
#